data_AF-A0AAW5D7R1-F1
#
_entry.id   AF-A0AAW5D7R1-F1
#
_cell.length_a   1.000
_cell.length_b   1.000
_cell.length_c   1.000
_cell.angle_alpha   90.00
_cell.angle_beta   90.00
_cell.angle_gamma   90.00
#
_symmetry.space_group_name_H-M   'P 1'
#
loop_
_entity.id
_entity.type
_entity.pdbx_description
1 polymer ?
#
loop_
_entity_poly.entity_id
_entity_poly.type
_entity_poly.pdbx_seq_one_letter_code
_entity_poly.pdbx_strand_id
1 'polypeptide(L)'
;MTLFGGLGQSISTSSRLSNNLETACAEMLGDAGSTQQLITNIASAVEEVAVTSREIASSSLATLYASQSLGRLADHSLLANDNIRKSMVVLSDDIRNVQSNAAQMEMKVSEIGNILETINTLSDQTNLLALNAAIEAARAGEHGRGFAVVADEVRKLAQSSRESSDKISTLLVSLKDASVIVVDDINKNVVSIEASMNTTIEGRQTAEKVKEAACELELMANNMSSAAEQQSVTTEVVAKDVVVVKEAARHELHIAQQLSELSDEMQRNNQLLQRTIAGFNVD
;
A
#
# COMPACT_ATOMS: atom_id res chain seq x y z
N MET A 1 82.98 -36.89 -45.84
CA MET A 1 82.55 -35.48 -45.60
C MET A 1 81.03 -35.29 -45.51
N THR A 2 80.17 -36.26 -45.86
CA THR A 2 78.70 -36.11 -45.88
C THR A 2 78.01 -36.37 -44.54
N LEU A 3 78.57 -37.26 -43.71
CA LEU A 3 77.96 -37.68 -42.44
C LEU A 3 78.10 -36.63 -41.31
N PHE A 4 79.30 -36.04 -41.15
CA PHE A 4 79.55 -34.97 -40.17
C PHE A 4 78.79 -33.67 -40.49
N GLY A 5 78.63 -33.33 -41.78
CA GLY A 5 77.81 -32.20 -42.20
C GLY A 5 76.31 -32.41 -41.91
N GLY A 6 75.79 -33.62 -42.15
CA GLY A 6 74.41 -33.98 -41.80
C GLY A 6 74.14 -33.99 -40.29
N LEU A 7 75.09 -34.47 -39.49
CA LEU A 7 75.03 -34.42 -38.02
C LEU A 7 75.05 -32.98 -37.49
N GLY A 8 75.91 -32.11 -38.03
CA GLY A 8 75.93 -30.69 -37.66
C GLY A 8 74.60 -29.97 -37.98
N GLN A 9 73.99 -30.29 -39.12
CA GLN A 9 72.67 -29.76 -39.50
C GLN A 9 71.53 -30.32 -38.63
N SER A 10 71.62 -31.58 -38.21
CA SER A 10 70.65 -32.20 -37.28
C SER A 10 70.71 -31.57 -35.90
N ILE A 11 71.91 -31.36 -35.36
CA ILE A 11 72.14 -30.67 -34.08
C ILE A 11 71.62 -29.22 -34.15
N SER A 12 71.91 -28.47 -35.22
CA SER A 12 71.42 -27.10 -35.33
C SER A 12 69.90 -27.02 -35.44
N THR A 13 69.28 -27.98 -36.13
CA THR A 13 67.82 -28.13 -36.20
C THR A 13 67.24 -28.48 -34.84
N SER A 14 67.88 -29.38 -34.09
CA SER A 14 67.46 -29.81 -32.75
C SER A 14 67.61 -28.69 -31.72
N SER A 15 68.71 -27.90 -31.77
CA SER A 15 68.88 -26.71 -30.95
C SER A 15 67.82 -25.65 -31.25
N ARG A 16 67.49 -25.43 -32.53
CA ARG A 16 66.39 -24.51 -32.89
C ARG A 16 65.03 -25.02 -32.40
N LEU A 17 64.78 -26.33 -32.48
CA LEU A 17 63.54 -26.93 -31.97
C LEU A 17 63.43 -26.81 -30.45
N SER A 18 64.52 -27.03 -29.72
CA SER A 18 64.59 -26.84 -28.26
C SER A 18 64.31 -25.38 -27.87
N ASN A 19 64.94 -24.39 -28.52
CA ASN A 19 64.64 -22.98 -28.25
C ASN A 19 63.17 -22.60 -28.56
N ASN A 20 62.59 -23.17 -29.62
CA ASN A 20 61.18 -22.97 -29.95
C ASN A 20 60.25 -23.63 -28.91
N LEU A 21 60.60 -24.82 -28.42
CA LEU A 21 59.88 -25.52 -27.35
C LEU A 21 59.94 -24.73 -26.04
N GLU A 22 61.11 -24.19 -25.68
CA GLU A 22 61.28 -23.36 -24.48
C GLU A 22 60.38 -22.12 -24.51
N THR A 23 60.37 -21.39 -25.64
CA THR A 23 59.48 -20.25 -25.85
C THR A 23 58.00 -20.65 -25.72
N ALA A 24 57.59 -21.74 -26.39
CA ALA A 24 56.21 -22.23 -26.33
C ALA A 24 55.80 -22.69 -24.91
N CYS A 25 56.72 -23.27 -24.14
CA CYS A 25 56.47 -23.64 -22.75
C CYS A 25 56.30 -22.42 -21.86
N ALA A 26 57.13 -21.39 -22.04
CA ALA A 26 57.04 -20.14 -21.28
C ALA A 26 55.69 -19.44 -21.54
N GLU A 27 55.25 -19.40 -22.80
CA GLU A 27 53.91 -18.90 -23.16
C GLU A 27 52.80 -19.73 -22.51
N MET A 28 52.85 -21.05 -22.63
CA MET A 28 51.83 -21.94 -22.05
C MET A 28 51.76 -21.86 -20.51
N LEU A 29 52.90 -21.71 -19.82
CA LEU A 29 52.93 -21.48 -18.38
C LEU A 29 52.26 -20.15 -18.00
N GLY A 30 52.51 -19.09 -18.78
CA GLY A 30 51.89 -17.78 -18.59
C GLY A 30 50.38 -17.81 -18.80
N ASP A 31 49.92 -18.46 -19.88
CA ASP A 31 48.51 -18.58 -20.23
C ASP A 31 47.74 -19.44 -19.22
N ALA A 32 48.30 -20.58 -18.83
CA ALA A 32 47.67 -21.47 -17.85
C ALA A 32 47.63 -20.84 -16.45
N GLY A 33 48.67 -20.09 -16.05
CA GLY A 33 48.67 -19.30 -14.82
C GLY A 33 47.61 -18.20 -14.82
N SER A 34 47.48 -17.47 -15.93
CA SER A 34 46.44 -16.44 -16.11
C SER A 34 45.03 -17.04 -16.07
N THR A 35 44.86 -18.20 -16.72
CA THR A 35 43.60 -18.95 -16.74
C THR A 35 43.21 -19.42 -15.35
N GLN A 36 44.16 -19.91 -14.54
CA GLN A 36 43.91 -20.30 -13.15
C GLN A 36 43.44 -19.13 -12.27
N GLN A 37 44.00 -17.93 -12.49
CA GLN A 37 43.56 -16.73 -11.78
C GLN A 37 42.14 -16.33 -12.17
N LEU A 38 41.82 -16.32 -13.48
CA LEU A 38 40.47 -16.02 -13.98
C LEU A 38 39.43 -16.99 -13.41
N ILE A 39 39.73 -18.27 -13.37
CA ILE A 39 38.85 -19.32 -12.82
C ILE A 39 38.57 -19.09 -11.34
N THR A 40 39.57 -18.66 -10.57
CA THR A 40 39.39 -18.35 -9.14
C THR A 40 38.42 -17.18 -8.94
N ASN A 41 38.52 -16.16 -9.80
CA ASN A 41 37.59 -15.04 -9.79
C ASN A 41 36.17 -15.48 -10.19
N ILE A 42 36.04 -16.31 -11.23
CA ILE A 42 34.75 -16.85 -11.68
C ILE A 42 34.12 -17.72 -10.58
N ALA A 43 34.91 -18.58 -9.92
CA ALA A 43 34.42 -19.42 -8.81
C ALA A 43 33.80 -18.57 -7.69
N SER A 44 34.45 -17.46 -7.33
CA SER A 44 33.94 -16.53 -6.31
C SER A 44 32.64 -15.87 -6.76
N ALA A 45 32.57 -15.41 -8.01
CA ALA A 45 31.36 -14.81 -8.58
C ALA A 45 30.18 -15.80 -8.65
N VAL A 46 30.46 -17.07 -8.98
CA VAL A 46 29.45 -18.14 -9.01
C VAL A 46 28.87 -18.39 -7.62
N GLU A 47 29.71 -18.43 -6.57
CA GLU A 47 29.23 -18.59 -5.19
C GLU A 47 28.36 -17.39 -4.77
N GLU A 48 28.75 -16.17 -5.11
CA GLU A 48 27.97 -14.96 -4.86
C GLU A 48 26.60 -15.00 -5.58
N VAL A 49 26.57 -15.46 -6.84
CA VAL A 49 25.33 -15.66 -7.59
C VAL A 49 24.44 -16.73 -6.95
N ALA A 50 25.02 -17.81 -6.41
CA ALA A 50 24.26 -18.86 -5.71
C ALA A 50 23.64 -18.35 -4.41
N VAL A 51 24.36 -17.52 -3.66
CA VAL A 51 23.84 -16.87 -2.43
C VAL A 51 22.70 -15.92 -2.79
N THR A 52 22.92 -15.00 -3.73
CA THR A 52 21.92 -14.02 -4.14
C THR A 52 20.66 -14.67 -4.74
N SER A 53 20.80 -15.77 -5.49
CA SER A 53 19.63 -16.53 -5.99
C SER A 53 18.76 -17.07 -4.84
N ARG A 54 19.38 -17.61 -3.78
CA ARG A 54 18.64 -18.08 -2.59
C ARG A 54 17.97 -16.94 -1.84
N GLU A 55 18.64 -15.80 -1.73
CA GLU A 55 18.07 -14.59 -1.11
C GLU A 55 16.88 -14.06 -1.90
N ILE A 56 16.96 -14.03 -3.24
CA ILE A 56 15.84 -13.65 -4.11
C ILE A 56 14.65 -14.58 -3.89
N ALA A 57 14.86 -15.91 -3.90
CA ALA A 57 13.78 -16.87 -3.67
C ALA A 57 13.10 -16.68 -2.30
N SER A 58 13.89 -16.48 -1.24
CA SER A 58 13.38 -16.19 0.10
C SER A 58 12.59 -14.86 0.14
N SER A 59 13.13 -13.81 -0.48
CA SER A 59 12.47 -12.51 -0.58
C SER A 59 11.17 -12.59 -1.38
N SER A 60 11.13 -13.38 -2.45
CA SER A 60 9.91 -13.63 -3.23
C SER A 60 8.82 -14.27 -2.37
N LEU A 61 9.17 -15.26 -1.55
CA LEU A 61 8.22 -15.89 -0.62
C LEU A 61 7.69 -14.86 0.40
N ALA A 62 8.55 -14.01 0.95
CA ALA A 62 8.13 -12.95 1.86
C ALA A 62 7.17 -11.94 1.16
N THR A 63 7.47 -11.54 -0.07
CA THR A 63 6.59 -10.69 -0.89
C THR A 63 5.25 -11.35 -1.15
N LEU A 64 5.22 -12.66 -1.42
CA LEU A 64 3.99 -13.43 -1.60
C LEU A 64 3.09 -13.34 -0.36
N TYR A 65 3.64 -13.62 0.83
CA TYR A 65 2.88 -13.52 2.07
C TYR A 65 2.39 -12.09 2.35
N ALA A 66 3.23 -11.09 2.10
CA ALA A 66 2.87 -9.69 2.27
C ALA A 66 1.72 -9.29 1.32
N SER A 67 1.79 -9.70 0.06
CA SER A 67 0.74 -9.50 -0.95
C SER A 67 -0.58 -10.16 -0.52
N GLN A 68 -0.55 -11.43 -0.10
CA GLN A 68 -1.77 -12.12 0.38
C GLN A 68 -2.38 -11.43 1.60
N SER A 69 -1.55 -10.91 2.50
CA SER A 69 -2.01 -10.12 3.63
C SER A 69 -2.64 -8.79 3.19
N LEU A 70 -2.05 -8.10 2.21
CA LEU A 70 -2.61 -6.88 1.61
C LEU A 70 -3.96 -7.16 0.93
N GLY A 71 -4.09 -8.26 0.18
CA GLY A 71 -5.34 -8.68 -0.44
C GLY A 71 -6.46 -8.87 0.59
N ARG A 72 -6.17 -9.57 1.70
CA ARG A 72 -7.13 -9.73 2.81
C ARG A 72 -7.51 -8.40 3.47
N LEU A 73 -6.56 -7.48 3.65
CA LEU A 73 -6.82 -6.16 4.22
C LEU A 73 -7.70 -5.32 3.28
N ALA A 74 -7.46 -5.42 1.97
CA ALA A 74 -8.29 -4.77 0.97
C ALA A 74 -9.73 -5.32 0.99
N ASP A 75 -9.91 -6.65 1.06
CA ASP A 75 -11.24 -7.27 1.19
C ASP A 75 -11.97 -6.82 2.45
N HIS A 76 -11.27 -6.77 3.59
CA HIS A 76 -11.86 -6.24 4.82
C HIS A 76 -12.26 -4.76 4.70
N SER A 77 -11.43 -3.96 4.02
CA SER A 77 -11.73 -2.54 3.76
C SER A 77 -12.95 -2.37 2.86
N LEU A 78 -13.12 -3.21 1.83
CA LEU A 78 -14.29 -3.22 0.96
C LEU A 78 -15.58 -3.57 1.72
N LEU A 79 -15.51 -4.57 2.61
CA LEU A 79 -16.64 -4.93 3.47
C LEU A 79 -17.01 -3.81 4.44
N ALA A 80 -16.02 -3.21 5.11
CA ALA A 80 -16.25 -2.07 6.00
C ALA A 80 -16.87 -0.89 5.25
N ASN A 81 -16.41 -0.63 4.03
CA ASN A 81 -16.94 0.43 3.18
C ASN A 81 -18.41 0.19 2.78
N ASP A 82 -18.78 -1.04 2.41
CA ASP A 82 -20.18 -1.37 2.11
C ASP A 82 -21.08 -1.26 3.35
N ASN A 83 -20.57 -1.62 4.53
CA ASN A 83 -21.29 -1.43 5.79
C ASN A 83 -21.51 0.06 6.12
N ILE A 84 -20.49 0.90 5.92
CA ILE A 84 -20.62 2.36 6.09
C ILE A 84 -21.64 2.90 5.11
N ARG A 85 -21.58 2.51 3.83
CA ARG A 85 -22.55 2.93 2.80
C ARG A 85 -23.98 2.56 3.20
N LYS A 86 -24.22 1.32 3.63
CA LYS A 86 -25.54 0.88 4.12
C LYS A 86 -26.01 1.71 5.31
N SER A 87 -25.12 1.97 6.27
CA SER A 87 -25.44 2.79 7.44
C SER A 87 -25.78 4.23 7.06
N MET A 88 -25.09 4.81 6.08
CA MET A 88 -25.38 6.15 5.56
C MET A 88 -26.74 6.23 4.84
N VAL A 89 -27.16 5.16 4.15
CA VAL A 89 -28.51 5.10 3.56
C VAL A 89 -29.57 5.13 4.66
N VAL A 90 -29.42 4.29 5.70
CA VAL A 90 -30.35 4.27 6.85
C VAL A 90 -30.38 5.63 7.53
N LEU A 91 -29.22 6.24 7.78
CA LEU A 91 -29.12 7.56 8.40
C LEU A 91 -29.80 8.65 7.55
N SER A 92 -29.68 8.57 6.21
CA SER A 92 -30.36 9.50 5.32
C SER A 92 -31.89 9.40 5.44
N ASP A 93 -32.42 8.18 5.54
CA ASP A 93 -33.86 7.95 5.74
C ASP A 93 -34.33 8.42 7.13
N ASP A 94 -33.54 8.17 8.18
CA ASP A 94 -33.83 8.67 9.52
C ASP A 94 -33.89 10.21 9.54
N ILE A 95 -32.96 10.89 8.88
CA ILE A 95 -32.98 12.36 8.78
C ILE A 95 -34.20 12.87 8.02
N ARG A 96 -34.62 12.21 6.94
CA ARG A 96 -35.87 12.56 6.24
C ARG A 96 -37.09 12.43 7.15
N ASN A 97 -37.13 11.41 7.99
CA ASN A 97 -38.20 11.23 8.98
C ASN A 97 -38.20 12.36 10.03
N VAL A 98 -37.03 12.73 10.56
CA VAL A 98 -36.91 13.86 11.49
C VAL A 98 -37.34 15.17 10.83
N GLN A 99 -36.98 15.39 9.57
CA GLN A 99 -37.39 16.57 8.80
C GLN A 99 -38.92 16.64 8.66
N SER A 100 -39.57 15.52 8.34
CA SER A 100 -41.03 15.43 8.27
C SER A 100 -41.70 15.72 9.60
N ASN A 101 -41.17 15.17 10.69
CA ASN A 101 -41.70 15.40 12.04
C ASN A 101 -41.55 16.86 12.48
N ALA A 102 -40.42 17.51 12.15
CA ALA A 102 -40.21 18.94 12.43
C ALA A 102 -41.21 19.81 11.65
N ALA A 103 -41.47 19.50 10.37
CA ALA A 103 -42.49 20.22 9.59
C ALA A 103 -43.90 20.02 10.16
N GLN A 104 -44.25 18.82 10.64
CA GLN A 104 -45.52 18.56 11.31
C GLN A 104 -45.64 19.33 12.64
N MET A 105 -44.56 19.38 13.42
CA MET A 105 -44.49 20.17 14.66
C MET A 105 -44.76 21.65 14.38
N GLU A 106 -44.14 22.21 13.35
CA GLU A 106 -44.35 23.62 12.95
C GLU A 106 -45.82 23.90 12.60
N MET A 107 -46.46 23.02 11.81
CA MET A 107 -47.88 23.13 11.51
C MET A 107 -48.76 23.08 12.76
N LYS A 108 -48.45 22.18 13.70
CA LYS A 108 -49.20 22.04 14.97
C LYS A 108 -49.03 23.25 15.87
N VAL A 109 -47.82 23.79 15.97
CA VAL A 109 -47.54 25.03 16.74
C VAL A 109 -48.32 26.20 16.14
N SER A 110 -48.39 26.32 14.81
CA SER A 110 -49.19 27.36 14.15
C SER A 110 -50.69 27.19 14.41
N GLU A 111 -51.21 25.97 14.39
CA GLU A 111 -52.61 25.66 14.67
C GLU A 111 -53.00 26.06 16.11
N ILE A 112 -52.15 25.73 17.10
CA ILE A 112 -52.37 26.13 18.50
C ILE A 112 -52.30 27.65 18.66
N GLY A 113 -51.39 28.33 17.93
CA GLY A 113 -51.30 29.79 17.91
C GLY A 113 -52.63 30.46 17.52
N ASN A 114 -53.29 29.95 16.46
CA ASN A 114 -54.60 30.45 16.02
C ASN A 114 -55.70 30.22 17.07
N ILE A 115 -55.65 29.08 17.78
CA ILE A 115 -56.59 28.77 18.87
C ILE A 115 -56.40 29.76 20.03
N LEU A 116 -55.15 30.08 20.40
CA LEU A 116 -54.88 31.05 21.47
C LEU A 116 -55.33 32.46 21.12
N GLU A 117 -55.19 32.88 19.87
CA GLU A 117 -55.74 34.17 19.41
C GLU A 117 -57.27 34.23 19.58
N THR A 118 -57.95 33.12 19.29
CA THR A 118 -59.39 32.98 19.54
C THR A 118 -59.72 33.05 21.03
N ILE A 119 -58.96 32.35 21.89
CA ILE A 119 -59.16 32.38 23.35
C ILE A 119 -58.91 33.77 23.93
N ASN A 120 -57.89 34.48 23.47
CA ASN A 120 -57.61 35.86 23.87
C ASN A 120 -58.77 36.78 23.47
N THR A 121 -59.30 36.63 22.26
CA THR A 121 -60.49 37.36 21.80
C THR A 121 -61.72 37.07 22.66
N LEU A 122 -61.99 35.80 22.99
CA LEU A 122 -63.10 35.42 23.88
C LEU A 122 -62.91 35.96 25.30
N SER A 123 -61.67 35.92 25.82
CA SER A 123 -61.35 36.43 27.16
C SER A 123 -61.58 37.94 27.22
N ASP A 124 -61.23 38.67 26.17
CA ASP A 124 -61.48 40.12 26.06
C ASP A 124 -62.96 40.47 25.97
N GLN A 125 -63.71 39.71 25.16
CA GLN A 125 -65.17 39.85 25.09
C GLN A 125 -65.82 39.55 26.45
N THR A 126 -65.38 38.50 27.13
CA THR A 126 -65.90 38.10 28.46
C THR A 126 -65.57 39.16 29.51
N ASN A 127 -64.36 39.71 29.47
CA ASN A 127 -63.94 40.80 30.35
C ASN A 127 -64.78 42.07 30.12
N LEU A 128 -65.06 42.43 28.86
CA LEU A 128 -65.96 43.53 28.51
C LEU A 128 -67.40 43.28 28.95
N LEU A 129 -67.93 42.07 28.76
CA LEU A 129 -69.26 41.68 29.23
C LEU A 129 -69.38 41.75 30.76
N ALA A 130 -68.38 41.24 31.48
CA ALA A 130 -68.30 41.28 32.93
C ALA A 130 -68.22 42.72 33.45
N LEU A 131 -67.45 43.59 32.79
CA LEU A 131 -67.40 45.02 33.11
C LEU A 131 -68.77 45.69 32.94
N ASN A 132 -69.46 45.44 31.83
CA ASN A 132 -70.80 45.97 31.59
C ASN A 132 -71.81 45.47 32.64
N ALA A 133 -71.72 44.19 33.03
CA ALA A 133 -72.55 43.62 34.09
C ALA A 133 -72.26 44.23 35.46
N ALA A 134 -71.00 44.51 35.79
CA ALA A 134 -70.61 45.17 37.04
C ALA A 134 -71.14 46.62 37.09
N ILE A 135 -71.11 47.35 35.97
CA ILE A 135 -71.68 48.69 35.85
C ILE A 135 -73.20 48.66 36.10
N GLU A 136 -73.93 47.73 35.46
CA GLU A 136 -75.38 47.65 35.62
C GLU A 136 -75.79 47.15 37.01
N ALA A 137 -75.00 46.27 37.62
CA ALA A 137 -75.19 45.84 39.01
C ALA A 137 -74.98 46.99 40.00
N ALA A 138 -73.99 47.86 39.78
CA ALA A 138 -73.81 49.08 40.58
C ALA A 138 -74.99 50.06 40.41
N ARG A 139 -75.54 50.14 39.19
CA ARG A 139 -76.71 50.99 38.87
C ARG A 139 -77.99 50.53 39.57
N ALA A 140 -78.14 49.23 39.81
CA ALA A 140 -79.27 48.65 40.55
C ALA A 140 -79.19 48.82 42.08
N GLY A 141 -78.11 49.41 42.60
CA GLY A 141 -77.95 49.70 44.03
C GLY A 141 -77.94 48.45 44.91
N GLU A 142 -78.68 48.44 46.02
CA GLU A 142 -78.73 47.32 46.97
C GLU A 142 -79.26 46.01 46.35
N HIS A 143 -80.14 46.10 45.34
CA HIS A 143 -80.66 44.92 44.64
C HIS A 143 -79.61 44.25 43.72
N GLY A 144 -78.55 44.97 43.34
CA GLY A 144 -77.49 44.50 42.44
C GLY A 144 -76.26 43.91 43.13
N ARG A 145 -76.15 43.97 44.46
CA ARG A 145 -74.93 43.54 45.20
C ARG A 145 -74.48 42.11 44.88
N GLY A 146 -75.41 41.16 44.79
CA GLY A 146 -75.09 39.78 44.43
C GLY A 146 -74.54 39.64 43.01
N PHE A 147 -75.14 40.37 42.05
CA PHE A 147 -74.68 40.39 40.66
C PHE A 147 -73.33 41.09 40.49
N ALA A 148 -73.04 42.13 41.27
CA ALA A 148 -71.76 42.82 41.25
C ALA A 148 -70.59 41.89 41.63
N VAL A 149 -70.78 41.05 42.66
CA VAL A 149 -69.76 40.06 43.08
C VAL A 149 -69.51 39.03 41.98
N VAL A 150 -70.57 38.52 41.35
CA VAL A 150 -70.44 37.57 40.23
C VAL A 150 -69.73 38.22 39.04
N ALA A 151 -70.09 39.45 38.68
CA ALA A 151 -69.46 40.17 37.58
C ALA A 151 -67.96 40.39 37.81
N ASP A 152 -67.54 40.78 39.02
CA ASP A 152 -66.12 40.92 39.35
C ASP A 152 -65.36 39.58 39.30
N GLU A 153 -65.98 38.48 39.73
CA GLU A 153 -65.36 37.16 39.66
C GLU A 153 -65.20 36.67 38.21
N VAL A 154 -66.22 36.87 37.36
CA VAL A 154 -66.14 36.60 35.92
C VAL A 154 -65.04 37.45 35.28
N ARG A 155 -64.90 38.71 35.68
CA ARG A 155 -63.85 39.60 35.17
C ARG A 155 -62.45 39.08 35.52
N LYS A 156 -62.23 38.66 36.77
CA LYS A 156 -60.95 38.06 37.20
C LYS A 156 -60.64 36.77 36.46
N LEU A 157 -61.64 35.91 36.24
CA LEU A 157 -61.47 34.68 35.47
C LEU A 157 -61.09 34.97 34.02
N ALA A 158 -61.72 35.97 33.39
CA ALA A 158 -61.39 36.38 32.02
C ALA A 158 -59.95 36.92 31.92
N GLN A 159 -59.52 37.75 32.88
CA GLN A 159 -58.13 38.24 32.93
C GLN A 159 -57.13 37.10 33.17
N SER A 160 -57.43 36.16 34.06
CA SER A 160 -56.57 35.00 34.34
C SER A 160 -56.47 34.05 33.13
N SER A 161 -57.56 33.89 32.38
CA SER A 161 -57.58 33.14 31.11
C SER A 161 -56.67 33.78 30.05
N ARG A 162 -56.71 35.11 29.92
CA ARG A 162 -55.81 35.86 29.01
C ARG A 162 -54.35 35.72 29.43
N GLU A 163 -54.03 35.94 30.70
CA GLU A 163 -52.66 35.80 31.21
C GLU A 163 -52.10 34.39 31.00
N SER A 164 -52.93 33.35 31.13
CA SER A 164 -52.54 31.97 30.86
C SER A 164 -52.31 31.73 29.37
N SER A 165 -53.17 32.29 28.51
CA SER A 165 -53.04 32.19 27.05
C SER A 165 -51.78 32.89 26.53
N ASP A 166 -51.43 34.05 27.08
CA ASP A 166 -50.21 34.78 26.72
C ASP A 166 -48.94 34.02 27.16
N LYS A 167 -48.97 33.34 28.32
CA LYS A 167 -47.89 32.43 28.76
C LYS A 167 -47.72 31.25 27.79
N ILE A 168 -48.82 30.62 27.36
CA ILE A 168 -48.77 29.52 26.39
C ILE A 168 -48.23 30.03 25.04
N SER A 169 -48.65 31.21 24.59
CA SER A 169 -48.15 31.83 23.36
C SER A 169 -46.62 32.03 23.39
N THR A 170 -46.10 32.50 24.52
CA THR A 170 -44.64 32.64 24.72
C THR A 170 -43.91 31.30 24.61
N LEU A 171 -44.46 30.23 25.20
CA LEU A 171 -43.91 28.88 25.08
C LEU A 171 -43.94 28.35 23.64
N LEU A 172 -45.00 28.65 22.87
CA LEU A 172 -45.10 28.28 21.47
C LEU A 172 -44.07 28.99 20.59
N VAL A 173 -43.78 30.26 20.86
CA VAL A 173 -42.69 30.98 20.17
C VAL A 173 -41.36 30.28 20.42
N SER A 174 -41.05 29.94 21.68
CA SER A 174 -39.83 29.18 22.00
C SER A 174 -39.78 27.81 21.31
N LEU A 175 -40.91 27.10 21.22
CA LEU A 175 -41.02 25.83 20.49
C LEU A 175 -40.78 26.00 18.98
N LYS A 176 -41.31 27.07 18.39
CA LYS A 176 -41.09 27.40 16.98
C LYS A 176 -39.61 27.69 16.71
N ASP A 177 -38.98 28.51 17.54
CA ASP A 177 -37.56 28.85 17.38
C ASP A 177 -36.68 27.60 17.52
N ALA A 178 -36.99 26.71 18.47
CA ALA A 178 -36.31 25.42 18.59
C ALA A 178 -36.50 24.55 17.35
N SER A 179 -37.70 24.52 16.76
CA SER A 179 -37.98 23.78 15.53
C SER A 179 -37.16 24.30 14.34
N VAL A 180 -36.98 25.62 14.23
CA VAL A 180 -36.15 26.22 13.16
C VAL A 180 -34.69 25.78 13.30
N ILE A 181 -34.15 25.77 14.51
CA ILE A 181 -32.78 25.30 14.78
C ILE A 181 -32.63 23.82 14.37
N VAL A 182 -33.60 22.97 14.73
CA VAL A 182 -33.59 21.56 14.35
C VAL A 182 -33.58 21.36 12.83
N VAL A 183 -34.37 22.15 12.09
CA VAL A 183 -34.39 22.09 10.62
C VAL A 183 -33.05 22.53 10.01
N ASP A 184 -32.42 23.57 10.54
CA ASP A 184 -31.09 24.02 10.10
C ASP A 184 -30.03 22.93 10.32
N ASP A 185 -30.03 22.28 11.49
CA ASP A 185 -29.10 21.19 11.80
C ASP A 185 -29.35 19.94 10.93
N ILE A 186 -30.61 19.64 10.60
CA ILE A 186 -30.97 18.61 9.63
C ILE A 186 -30.34 18.89 8.26
N ASN A 187 -30.46 20.12 7.76
CA ASN A 187 -29.90 20.50 6.47
C ASN A 187 -28.36 20.35 6.44
N LYS A 188 -27.67 20.74 7.52
CA LYS A 188 -26.22 20.53 7.66
C LYS A 188 -25.85 19.05 7.66
N ASN A 189 -26.65 18.22 8.33
CA ASN A 189 -26.42 16.78 8.38
C ASN A 189 -26.63 16.11 7.01
N VAL A 190 -27.61 16.56 6.21
CA VAL A 190 -27.79 16.07 4.83
C VAL A 190 -26.53 16.29 4.00
N VAL A 191 -25.98 17.51 4.02
CA VAL A 191 -24.72 17.83 3.32
C VAL A 191 -23.55 16.98 3.83
N SER A 192 -23.49 16.75 5.15
CA SER A 192 -22.43 15.94 5.77
C SER A 192 -22.52 14.46 5.37
N ILE A 193 -23.74 13.92 5.21
CA ILE A 193 -23.96 12.55 4.72
C ILE A 193 -23.55 12.42 3.25
N GLU A 194 -23.91 13.38 2.40
CA GLU A 194 -23.50 13.37 0.99
C GLU A 194 -21.98 13.40 0.84
N ALA A 195 -21.31 14.28 1.59
CA ALA A 195 -19.85 14.31 1.65
C ALA A 195 -19.26 12.97 2.12
N SER A 196 -19.83 12.40 3.18
CA SER A 196 -19.38 11.10 3.71
C SER A 196 -19.59 9.95 2.72
N MET A 197 -20.67 9.97 1.93
CA MET A 197 -20.89 9.00 0.86
C MET A 197 -19.83 9.12 -0.24
N ASN A 198 -19.47 10.35 -0.65
CA ASN A 198 -18.40 10.55 -1.64
C ASN A 198 -17.05 10.01 -1.14
N THR A 199 -16.66 10.34 0.10
CA THR A 199 -15.44 9.78 0.70
C THR A 199 -15.49 8.26 0.82
N THR A 200 -16.67 7.69 1.09
CA THR A 200 -16.88 6.24 1.10
C THR A 200 -16.63 5.65 -0.30
N ILE A 201 -17.14 6.27 -1.36
CA ILE A 201 -16.89 5.81 -2.74
C ILE A 201 -15.40 5.86 -3.09
N GLU A 202 -14.70 6.95 -2.75
CA GLU A 202 -13.26 7.09 -2.97
C GLU A 202 -12.45 6.03 -2.19
N GLY A 203 -12.85 5.77 -0.94
CA GLY A 203 -12.25 4.73 -0.10
C GLY A 203 -12.42 3.34 -0.71
N ARG A 204 -13.57 3.05 -1.33
CA ARG A 204 -13.81 1.80 -2.04
C ARG A 204 -12.87 1.65 -3.25
N GLN A 205 -12.80 2.67 -4.10
CA GLN A 205 -11.91 2.66 -5.27
C GLN A 205 -10.44 2.46 -4.88
N THR A 206 -10.04 3.06 -3.76
CA THR A 206 -8.68 2.88 -3.22
C THR A 206 -8.45 1.44 -2.77
N ALA A 207 -9.41 0.84 -2.05
CA ALA A 207 -9.32 -0.56 -1.64
C ALA A 207 -9.31 -1.53 -2.84
N GLU A 208 -10.08 -1.25 -3.90
CA GLU A 208 -10.07 -2.03 -5.15
C GLU A 208 -8.68 -1.98 -5.81
N LYS A 209 -8.07 -0.80 -5.92
CA LYS A 209 -6.69 -0.64 -6.45
C LYS A 209 -5.65 -1.36 -5.60
N VAL A 210 -5.77 -1.33 -4.27
CA VAL A 210 -4.86 -2.07 -3.37
C VAL A 210 -4.99 -3.58 -3.60
N LYS A 211 -6.22 -4.08 -3.82
CA LYS A 211 -6.45 -5.49 -4.13
C LYS A 211 -5.83 -5.91 -5.47
N GLU A 212 -5.96 -5.07 -6.50
CA GLU A 212 -5.31 -5.30 -7.80
C GLU A 212 -3.78 -5.32 -7.67
N ALA A 213 -3.21 -4.32 -6.99
CA ALA A 213 -1.77 -4.25 -6.75
C ALA A 213 -1.25 -5.46 -5.95
N ALA A 214 -2.03 -5.97 -4.99
CA ALA A 214 -1.69 -7.21 -4.29
C ALA A 214 -1.62 -8.39 -5.26
N CYS A 215 -2.61 -8.58 -6.13
CA CYS A 215 -2.61 -9.64 -7.13
C CYS A 215 -1.39 -9.56 -8.07
N GLU A 216 -1.03 -8.35 -8.53
CA GLU A 216 0.16 -8.14 -9.35
C GLU A 216 1.46 -8.50 -8.61
N LEU A 217 1.57 -8.12 -7.33
CA LEU A 217 2.72 -8.51 -6.49
C LEU A 217 2.80 -10.02 -6.29
N GLU A 218 1.66 -10.71 -6.20
CA GLU A 218 1.62 -12.16 -6.09
C GLU A 218 2.21 -12.83 -7.35
N LEU A 219 1.79 -12.36 -8.53
CA LEU A 219 2.34 -12.83 -9.80
C LEU A 219 3.83 -12.54 -9.93
N MET A 220 4.26 -11.33 -9.53
CA MET A 220 5.67 -10.93 -9.58
C MET A 220 6.54 -11.78 -8.64
N ALA A 221 6.06 -12.05 -7.42
CA ALA A 221 6.74 -12.91 -6.47
C ALA A 221 6.93 -14.33 -7.03
N ASN A 222 5.89 -14.92 -7.63
CA ASN A 222 5.99 -16.25 -8.25
C ASN A 222 7.00 -16.28 -9.42
N ASN A 223 7.00 -15.25 -10.27
CA ASN A 223 7.96 -15.13 -11.37
C ASN A 223 9.39 -14.99 -10.87
N MET A 224 9.63 -14.17 -9.84
CA MET A 224 10.95 -14.01 -9.23
C MET A 224 11.43 -15.31 -8.58
N SER A 225 10.56 -16.06 -7.89
CA SER A 225 10.91 -17.36 -7.32
C SER A 225 11.33 -18.35 -8.41
N SER A 226 10.58 -18.39 -9.52
CA SER A 226 10.90 -19.27 -10.65
C SER A 226 12.22 -18.89 -11.32
N ALA A 227 12.47 -17.58 -11.49
CA ALA A 227 13.72 -17.07 -12.05
C ALA A 227 14.92 -17.38 -11.14
N ALA A 228 14.76 -17.24 -9.83
CA ALA A 228 15.79 -17.58 -8.85
C ALA A 228 16.13 -19.08 -8.84
N GLU A 229 15.12 -19.95 -8.99
CA GLU A 229 15.33 -21.40 -9.11
C GLU A 229 16.12 -21.73 -10.40
N GLN A 230 15.74 -21.14 -11.53
CA GLN A 230 16.46 -21.30 -12.80
C GLN A 230 17.91 -20.77 -12.71
N GLN A 231 18.11 -19.65 -12.02
CA GLN A 231 19.44 -19.08 -11.79
C GLN A 231 20.29 -20.01 -10.91
N SER A 232 19.71 -20.60 -9.87
CA SER A 232 20.39 -21.60 -9.03
C SER A 232 20.84 -22.81 -9.83
N VAL A 233 19.98 -23.38 -10.68
CA VAL A 233 20.32 -24.51 -11.56
C VAL A 233 21.45 -24.14 -12.52
N THR A 234 21.37 -22.95 -13.14
CA THR A 234 22.40 -22.48 -14.06
C THR A 234 23.74 -22.28 -13.34
N THR A 235 23.70 -21.75 -12.12
CA THR A 235 24.89 -21.52 -11.30
C THR A 235 25.58 -22.83 -10.91
N GLU A 236 24.81 -23.89 -10.62
CA GLU A 236 25.36 -25.22 -10.35
C GLU A 236 26.09 -25.81 -11.58
N VAL A 237 25.54 -25.60 -12.77
CA VAL A 237 26.19 -26.01 -14.03
C VAL A 237 27.50 -25.24 -14.24
N VAL A 238 27.48 -23.91 -14.08
CA VAL A 238 28.69 -23.08 -14.23
C VAL A 238 29.74 -23.44 -13.18
N ALA A 239 29.34 -23.72 -11.93
CA ALA A 239 30.25 -24.17 -10.88
C ALA A 239 30.99 -25.46 -11.28
N LYS A 240 30.27 -26.41 -11.91
CA LYS A 240 30.87 -27.64 -12.43
C LYS A 240 31.85 -27.34 -13.57
N ASP A 241 31.51 -26.46 -14.49
CA ASP A 241 32.38 -26.08 -15.61
C ASP A 241 33.66 -25.40 -15.10
N VAL A 242 33.57 -24.53 -14.10
CA VAL A 242 34.72 -23.90 -13.42
C VAL A 242 35.70 -24.94 -12.89
N VAL A 243 35.21 -26.03 -12.29
CA VAL A 243 36.08 -27.13 -11.82
C VAL A 243 36.77 -27.83 -13.00
N VAL A 244 36.04 -28.10 -14.09
CA VAL A 244 36.61 -28.74 -15.28
C VAL A 244 37.71 -27.89 -15.91
N VAL A 245 37.49 -26.58 -16.09
CA VAL A 245 38.50 -25.68 -16.66
C VAL A 245 39.69 -25.55 -15.69
N LYS A 246 39.47 -25.57 -14.37
CA LYS A 246 40.55 -25.52 -13.38
C LYS A 246 41.50 -26.70 -13.52
N GLU A 247 40.96 -27.90 -13.67
CA GLU A 247 41.76 -29.11 -13.87
C GLU A 247 42.46 -29.10 -15.24
N ALA A 248 41.82 -28.57 -16.28
CA ALA A 248 42.46 -28.39 -17.59
C ALA A 248 43.67 -27.45 -17.53
N ALA A 249 43.53 -26.27 -16.92
CA ALA A 249 44.65 -25.32 -16.74
C ALA A 249 45.79 -25.93 -15.89
N ARG A 250 45.44 -26.71 -14.85
CA ARG A 250 46.43 -27.43 -14.05
C ARG A 250 47.18 -28.49 -14.87
N HIS A 251 46.48 -29.18 -15.75
CA HIS A 251 47.07 -30.17 -16.65
C HIS A 251 47.99 -29.50 -17.69
N GLU A 252 47.61 -28.35 -18.24
CA GLU A 252 48.46 -27.54 -19.13
C GLU A 252 49.75 -27.09 -18.44
N LEU A 253 49.68 -26.60 -17.20
CA LEU A 253 50.86 -26.27 -16.40
C LEU A 253 51.81 -27.47 -16.26
N HIS A 254 51.25 -28.65 -15.99
CA HIS A 254 52.04 -29.87 -15.86
C HIS A 254 52.73 -30.27 -17.17
N ILE A 255 52.01 -30.23 -18.29
CA ILE A 255 52.57 -30.51 -19.62
C ILE A 255 53.67 -29.49 -19.96
N ALA A 256 53.46 -28.21 -19.66
CA ALA A 256 54.43 -27.16 -19.94
C ALA A 256 55.74 -27.38 -19.18
N GLN A 257 55.65 -27.80 -17.91
CA GLN A 257 56.81 -28.16 -17.10
C GLN A 257 57.57 -29.35 -17.71
N GLN A 258 56.87 -30.42 -18.09
CA GLN A 258 57.48 -31.60 -18.71
C GLN A 258 58.16 -31.28 -20.05
N LEU A 259 57.54 -30.45 -20.88
CA LEU A 259 58.12 -30.00 -22.15
C LEU A 259 59.33 -29.09 -21.93
N SER A 260 59.32 -28.25 -20.90
CA SER A 260 60.48 -27.43 -20.52
C SER A 260 61.66 -28.30 -20.09
N GLU A 261 61.42 -29.33 -19.25
CA GLU A 261 62.45 -30.30 -18.85
C GLU A 261 63.01 -31.07 -20.05
N LEU A 262 62.15 -31.51 -20.97
CA LEU A 262 62.56 -32.18 -22.20
C LEU A 262 63.39 -31.27 -23.11
N SER A 263 63.02 -30.00 -23.23
CA SER A 263 63.80 -29.02 -23.99
C SER A 263 65.20 -28.83 -23.40
N ASP A 264 65.29 -28.73 -22.07
CA ASP A 264 66.55 -28.66 -21.32
C ASP A 264 67.45 -29.87 -21.60
N GLU A 265 66.89 -31.09 -21.55
CA GLU A 265 67.61 -32.32 -21.87
C GLU A 265 68.08 -32.35 -23.32
N MET A 266 67.24 -31.94 -24.27
CA MET A 266 67.60 -31.84 -25.68
C MET A 266 68.75 -30.85 -25.89
N GLN A 267 68.73 -29.69 -25.22
CA GLN A 267 69.79 -28.70 -25.31
C GLN A 267 71.12 -29.25 -24.78
N ARG A 268 71.09 -29.93 -23.62
CA ARG A 268 72.27 -30.60 -23.03
C ARG A 268 72.81 -31.69 -23.95
N ASN A 269 71.95 -32.51 -24.55
CA ASN A 269 72.35 -33.56 -25.49
C ASN A 269 72.97 -32.95 -26.77
N ASN A 270 72.39 -31.89 -27.31
CA ASN A 270 72.96 -31.19 -28.46
C ASN A 270 74.34 -30.60 -28.16
N GLN A 271 74.55 -29.99 -27.00
CA GLN A 271 75.86 -29.50 -26.56
C GLN A 271 76.88 -30.63 -26.43
N LEU A 272 76.47 -31.78 -25.89
CA LEU A 272 77.32 -32.97 -25.79
C LEU A 272 77.73 -33.46 -27.18
N LEU A 273 76.77 -33.64 -28.09
CA LEU A 273 77.03 -34.06 -29.48
C LEU A 273 77.94 -33.09 -30.23
N GLN A 274 77.76 -31.77 -30.05
CA GLN A 274 78.66 -30.76 -30.62
C GLN A 274 80.10 -30.93 -30.13
N ARG A 275 80.30 -31.13 -28.83
CA ARG A 275 81.64 -31.38 -28.25
C ARG A 275 82.24 -32.66 -28.79
N THR A 276 81.46 -33.73 -28.89
CA THR A 276 81.91 -35.01 -29.43
C THR A 276 82.34 -34.88 -30.90
N ILE A 277 81.54 -34.23 -31.75
CA ILE A 277 81.90 -33.97 -33.15
C ILE A 277 83.16 -33.09 -33.26
N ALA A 278 83.26 -32.05 -32.44
CA ALA A 278 84.45 -31.19 -32.41
C ALA A 278 85.71 -31.98 -32.05
N GLY A 279 85.62 -32.95 -31.14
CA GLY A 279 86.73 -33.83 -30.77
C GLY A 279 87.19 -34.76 -31.89
N PHE A 280 86.30 -35.19 -32.79
CA PHE A 280 86.64 -36.03 -33.95
C PHE A 280 87.25 -35.26 -35.14
N ASN A 281 87.16 -33.93 -35.16
CA ASN A 281 87.77 -33.07 -36.19
C ASN A 281 89.23 -32.67 -35.85
N VAL A 282 89.78 -33.14 -34.72
CA VAL A 282 91.13 -32.81 -34.24
C VAL A 282 92.17 -33.91 -34.55
N ASP A 283 91.75 -35.05 -35.11
CA ASP A 283 92.60 -36.08 -35.72
C ASP A 283 92.49 -36.06 -37.26
#